data_AF-A0A1A7Y3U5-F1
#
_entry.id   AF-A0A1A7Y3U5-F1
#
_cell.length_a   1.000
_cell.length_b   1.000
_cell.length_c   1.000
_cell.angle_alpha   90.00
_cell.angle_beta   90.00
_cell.angle_gamma   90.00
#
_symmetry.space_group_name_H-M   'P 1'
#
loop_
_entity.id
_entity.type
_entity.pdbx_description
1 polymer ?
#
loop_
_entity_poly.entity_id
_entity_poly.type
_entity_poly.pdbx_seq_one_letter_code
_entity_poly.pdbx_strand_id
1 'polypeptide(L)'
;KETLSDALLVAMVLKGLTEEYDPFTVHVTQTRDSLTFNEFKARLRSFECTLRYRNRPRADEVMVTKHKNVQPKEKIKQGKYFDGECFICE
;
A
#
# COMPACT_ATOMS: atom_id res chain seq x y z
N LYS A 1 8.34 8.42 38.45
CA LYS A 1 8.69 8.74 37.04
C LYS A 1 7.70 7.96 36.18
N GLU A 2 6.69 8.62 35.64
CA GLU A 2 5.70 7.97 34.77
C GLU A 2 6.30 7.82 33.37
N THR A 3 6.12 6.66 32.74
CA THR A 3 6.60 6.36 31.39
C THR A 3 5.41 6.10 30.49
N LEU A 4 5.33 6.82 29.37
CA LEU A 4 4.28 6.61 28.37
C LEU A 4 4.49 5.27 27.67
N SER A 5 3.39 4.56 27.39
CA SER A 5 3.43 3.34 26.58
C SER A 5 3.67 3.65 25.11
N ASP A 6 4.29 2.72 24.40
CA ASP A 6 4.55 2.85 22.96
C ASP A 6 3.25 3.05 22.17
N ALA A 7 2.18 2.35 22.55
CA ALA A 7 0.86 2.51 21.94
C ALA A 7 0.33 3.95 22.07
N LEU A 8 0.54 4.58 23.23
CA LEU A 8 0.13 5.97 23.46
C LEU A 8 0.97 6.94 22.63
N LEU A 9 2.29 6.74 22.60
CA LEU A 9 3.20 7.55 21.80
C LEU A 9 2.85 7.48 20.30
N VAL A 10 2.58 6.28 19.78
CA VAL A 10 2.12 6.07 18.39
C VAL A 10 0.81 6.81 18.14
N ALA A 11 -0.19 6.67 19.02
CA ALA A 11 -1.48 7.33 18.87
C ALA A 11 -1.36 8.87 18.87
N MET A 12 -0.46 9.44 19.68
CA MET A 12 -0.21 10.88 19.69
C MET A 12 0.36 11.37 18.37
N VAL A 13 1.30 10.62 17.76
CA VAL A 13 1.86 11.00 16.46
C VAL A 13 0.81 10.86 15.36
N LEU A 14 0.09 9.74 15.30
CA LEU A 14 -0.95 9.52 14.28
C LEU A 14 -2.00 10.62 14.26
N LYS A 15 -2.40 11.14 15.43
CA LYS A 15 -3.34 12.28 15.54
C LYS A 15 -2.80 13.59 14.96
N GLY A 16 -1.48 13.75 14.86
CA GLY A 16 -0.83 14.96 14.37
C GLY A 16 -0.42 14.90 12.89
N LEU A 17 -0.67 13.79 12.18
CA LEU A 17 -0.31 13.65 10.78
C LEU A 17 -1.35 14.32 9.86
N THR A 18 -0.90 14.80 8.69
CA THR A 18 -1.75 15.35 7.63
C THR A 18 -2.32 14.25 6.73
N GLU A 19 -3.34 14.57 5.92
CA GLU A 19 -4.05 13.61 5.04
C GLU A 19 -3.13 12.86 4.04
N GLU A 20 -1.97 13.43 3.69
CA GLU A 20 -0.96 12.76 2.86
C GLU A 20 -0.45 11.44 3.48
N TYR A 21 -0.61 11.27 4.79
CA TYR A 21 -0.20 10.10 5.56
C TYR A 21 -1.34 9.11 5.83
N ASP A 22 -2.55 9.33 5.29
CA ASP A 22 -3.67 8.39 5.47
C ASP A 22 -3.33 6.93 5.11
N PRO A 23 -2.63 6.64 4.00
CA PRO A 23 -2.23 5.26 3.69
C PRO A 23 -1.33 4.64 4.77
N PHE A 24 -0.47 5.45 5.39
CA PHE A 24 0.40 5.01 6.47
C PHE A 24 -0.39 4.78 7.77
N THR A 25 -1.29 5.69 8.13
CA THR A 25 -2.17 5.57 9.29
C THR A 25 -3.02 4.30 9.22
N VAL A 26 -3.61 4.03 8.04
CA VAL A 26 -4.38 2.81 7.79
C VAL A 26 -3.49 1.57 7.95
N HIS A 27 -2.30 1.57 7.35
CA HIS A 27 -1.38 0.45 7.45
C HIS A 27 -0.99 0.16 8.91
N VAL A 28 -0.61 1.18 9.68
CA VAL A 28 -0.21 1.03 11.09
C VAL A 28 -1.36 0.55 11.96
N THR A 29 -2.59 1.05 11.75
CA THR A 29 -3.75 0.69 12.57
C THR A 29 -4.32 -0.70 12.25
N GLN A 30 -4.13 -1.20 11.03
CA GLN A 30 -4.59 -2.53 10.62
C GLN A 30 -3.56 -3.64 10.92
N THR A 31 -2.28 -3.29 11.09
CA THR A 31 -1.24 -4.28 11.42
C THR A 31 -1.41 -4.67 12.89
N ARG A 32 -1.67 -5.96 13.16
CA ARG A 32 -1.92 -6.49 14.53
C ARG A 32 -0.66 -6.74 15.36
N ASP A 33 0.50 -6.36 14.83
CA ASP A 33 1.79 -6.57 15.48
C ASP A 33 1.95 -5.57 16.63
N SER A 34 2.52 -6.03 17.75
CA SER A 34 2.99 -5.13 18.80
C SER A 34 4.13 -4.27 18.26
N LEU A 35 3.82 -3.03 17.90
CA LEU A 35 4.77 -2.09 17.31
C LEU A 35 5.43 -1.26 18.40
N THR A 36 6.75 -1.34 18.52
CA THR A 36 7.48 -0.43 19.41
C THR A 36 7.50 0.98 18.83
N PHE A 37 7.68 1.99 19.69
CA PHE A 37 7.73 3.38 19.22
C PHE A 37 8.95 3.62 18.31
N ASN A 38 10.03 2.86 18.48
CA ASN A 38 11.21 2.99 17.64
C ASN A 38 10.98 2.44 16.23
N GLU A 39 10.32 1.29 16.11
CA GLU A 39 9.93 0.71 14.81
C GLU A 39 8.92 1.60 14.10
N PHE A 40 7.95 2.16 14.82
CA PHE A 40 7.00 3.13 14.27
C PHE A 40 7.72 4.31 13.60
N LYS A 41 8.69 4.92 14.28
CA LYS A 41 9.48 6.02 13.70
C LYS A 41 10.23 5.60 12.45
N ALA A 42 10.85 4.41 12.45
CA ALA A 42 11.56 3.89 11.29
C ALA A 42 10.62 3.72 10.09
N ARG A 43 9.43 3.13 10.30
CA ARG A 43 8.40 2.99 9.26
C ARG A 43 7.90 4.34 8.75
N LEU A 44 7.65 5.30 9.65
CA LEU A 44 7.22 6.66 9.29
C LEU A 44 8.26 7.35 8.40
N ARG A 45 9.54 7.27 8.75
CA ARG A 45 10.63 7.82 7.92
C ARG A 45 10.72 7.17 6.55
N SER A 46 10.56 5.86 6.47
CA SER A 46 10.53 5.15 5.19
C SER A 46 9.36 5.60 4.31
N PHE A 47 8.19 5.83 4.91
CA PHE A 47 7.03 6.35 4.19
C PHE A 47 7.20 7.81 3.74
N GLU A 48 7.83 8.66 4.54
CA GLU A 48 8.18 10.03 4.13
C GLU A 48 9.08 10.03 2.87
N CYS A 49 10.05 9.11 2.81
CA CYS A 49 10.93 8.98 1.65
C CYS A 49 10.17 8.59 0.37
N THR A 50 9.18 7.70 0.47
CA THR A 50 8.36 7.29 -0.69
C THR A 50 7.42 8.42 -1.14
N LEU A 51 6.84 9.20 -0.22
CA LEU A 51 6.07 10.39 -0.56
C LEU A 51 6.92 11.44 -1.30
N ARG A 52 8.14 11.71 -0.82
CA ARG A 52 9.07 12.64 -1.47
C ARG A 52 9.42 12.20 -2.89
N TYR A 53 9.63 10.90 -3.09
CA TYR A 53 9.91 10.36 -4.42
C TYR A 53 8.68 10.49 -5.35
N ARG A 54 7.47 10.21 -4.84
CA ARG A 54 6.22 10.35 -5.61
C ARG A 54 5.97 11.79 -6.06
N ASN A 55 6.27 12.77 -5.20
CA ASN A 55 5.98 14.18 -5.46
C ASN A 55 7.09 14.88 -6.28
N ARG A 56 8.20 14.20 -6.57
CA ARG A 56 9.27 14.77 -7.40
C ARG A 56 8.88 14.72 -8.88
N PRO A 57 9.07 15.81 -9.64
CA PRO A 57 8.91 15.76 -11.10
C PRO A 57 9.87 14.73 -11.68
N ARG A 58 9.28 13.78 -12.41
CA ARG A 58 9.91 12.60 -13.02
C ARG A 58 10.74 12.96 -14.26
N ALA A 59 11.76 13.81 -14.07
CA ALA A 59 12.63 14.28 -15.15
C ALA A 59 13.70 13.24 -15.59
N ASP A 60 13.93 12.19 -14.79
CA ASP A 60 15.06 11.25 -14.95
C ASP A 60 14.60 9.78 -14.93
N GLU A 61 13.39 9.50 -15.44
CA GLU A 61 12.89 8.12 -15.51
C GLU A 61 13.49 7.35 -16.68
N VAL A 62 14.51 6.54 -16.40
CA VAL A 62 15.22 5.73 -17.39
C VAL A 62 14.43 4.46 -17.80
N MET A 63 13.35 4.12 -17.07
CA MET A 63 12.53 2.90 -17.29
C MET A 63 11.05 3.22 -17.51
N VAL A 64 10.72 4.17 -18.39
CA VAL A 64 9.33 4.41 -18.81
C VAL A 64 8.96 3.45 -19.93
N THR A 65 8.29 2.34 -19.60
CA THR A 65 7.61 1.52 -20.61
C THR A 65 6.23 2.10 -20.89
N LYS A 66 6.02 2.59 -22.11
CA LYS A 66 4.70 3.02 -22.61
C LYS A 66 3.81 1.80 -22.84
N HIS A 67 3.30 1.19 -21.77
CA HIS A 67 2.20 0.26 -21.90
C HIS A 67 0.95 1.05 -22.26
N LYS A 68 0.39 0.82 -23.44
CA LYS A 68 -0.98 1.23 -23.72
C LYS A 68 -1.83 0.50 -22.68
N ASN A 69 -2.36 1.24 -21.70
CA ASN A 69 -3.39 0.74 -20.80
C ASN A 69 -4.63 0.46 -21.65
N VAL A 70 -4.62 -0.68 -22.35
CA VAL A 70 -5.84 -1.30 -22.81
C VAL A 70 -6.50 -1.75 -21.53
N GLN A 71 -7.40 -0.92 -21.01
CA GLN A 71 -8.30 -1.34 -19.95
C GLN A 71 -8.91 -2.68 -20.43
N PRO A 72 -8.76 -3.78 -19.68
CA PRO A 72 -9.55 -4.96 -19.94
C PRO A 72 -11.00 -4.52 -19.79
N LYS A 73 -11.72 -4.38 -20.91
CA LYS A 73 -13.17 -4.25 -20.86
C LYS A 73 -13.66 -5.62 -20.39
N GLU A 74 -13.84 -5.80 -19.08
CA GLU A 74 -14.60 -6.92 -18.54
C GLU A 74 -16.03 -6.84 -19.09
N LYS A 75 -16.20 -7.44 -20.27
CA LYS A 75 -17.52 -7.75 -20.80
C LYS A 75 -17.88 -9.07 -20.14
N ILE A 76 -18.58 -9.01 -19.02
CA ILE A 76 -19.38 -10.14 -18.54
C ILE A 76 -20.38 -10.44 -19.67
N LYS A 77 -20.03 -11.39 -20.53
CA LYS A 77 -20.95 -11.97 -21.52
C LYS A 77 -21.02 -13.46 -21.23
N GLN A 78 -22.22 -13.81 -20.77
CA GLN A 78 -22.75 -15.12 -20.43
C GLN A 78 -22.21 -16.26 -21.30
N GLY A 79 -21.83 -17.35 -20.60
CA GLY A 79 -21.80 -18.74 -21.02
C GLY A 79 -21.52 -19.05 -22.48
N LYS A 80 -20.29 -19.49 -22.77
CA LYS A 80 -20.05 -20.47 -23.83
C LYS A 80 -19.47 -21.71 -23.17
N TYR A 81 -20.24 -22.80 -23.18
CA TYR A 81 -19.75 -24.11 -22.78
C TYR A 81 -18.57 -24.49 -23.68
N PHE A 82 -17.53 -25.06 -23.08
CA PHE A 82 -16.39 -25.61 -23.80
C PHE A 82 -16.85 -26.90 -24.48
N ASP A 83 -16.84 -26.93 -25.80
CA ASP A 83 -17.29 -28.06 -26.62
C ASP A 83 -16.10 -28.97 -26.97
N GLY A 84 -15.37 -29.39 -25.94
CA GLY A 84 -14.17 -30.21 -26.08
C GLY A 84 -14.01 -31.19 -24.91
N GLU A 85 -13.41 -32.33 -25.20
CA GLU A 85 -13.15 -33.36 -24.20
C GLU A 85 -12.04 -32.91 -23.24
N CYS A 86 -12.31 -33.00 -21.94
CA CYS A 86 -11.36 -32.68 -20.88
C CYS A 86 -10.51 -33.91 -20.56
N PHE A 87 -9.27 -33.94 -21.04
CA PHE A 87 -8.31 -35.03 -20.77
C PHE A 87 -7.55 -34.88 -19.43
N ILE A 88 -7.91 -33.91 -18.58
CA ILE A 88 -7.33 -33.76 -17.23
C ILE A 88 -8.13 -34.56 -16.19
N CYS A 89 -9.31 -35.07 -16.57
CA CYS A 89 -10.15 -35.90 -15.71
C CYS A 89 -10.07 -37.40 -16.04
N GLU A 90 -9.07 -37.86 -16.81
CA GLU A 90 -8.75 -39.29 -16.94
C GLU A 90 -7.90 -39.79 -15.76
#